data_AF-L1MLI0-F1
#
_entry.id   AF-L1MLI0-F1
#
_cell.length_a   1.000
_cell.length_b   1.000
_cell.length_c   1.000
_cell.angle_alpha   90.00
_cell.angle_beta   90.00
_cell.angle_gamma   90.00
#
_symmetry.space_group_name_H-M   'P 1'
#
loop_
_entity.id
_entity.type
_entity.pdbx_description
1 polymer ?
#
loop_
_entity_poly.entity_id
_entity_poly.type
_entity_poly.pdbx_seq_one_letter_code
_entity_poly.pdbx_strand_id
1 'polypeptide(L)'
;MYKHIILGAIALYALASCTAESPIDTELSHPLTAQNVASPTSLDYDPAHFATPDKSEILSNISTTNGTAAANKILSVMDPKVALTLSDYPELTAEQFEEIKVKTSEITQGAKNQKEALRRIHDYLVKNINYDKDGKGAELAGGKDSNSPYLVFRNKLCVCQGYANLLRVMAISQGIPSVSLNGNLFGGKGTYYYGGHAWAAALVDGEWIIEDPTNGNFYPMKPADAYAADLQTTWISPAAFEKDGFVLDFHEVHLNVAEVKSRQSILTVPYSYEYDAKRHKSFRITSFNPHKMLPDEVKQIYLGDNIVSLGQGLVGLSRFGNQVEAVHVSPNNKKLCSEDGAVYRCHLKNKERVIDELIYVPTQKKSLKLLPMPRLEKNTVTGCAELESVYVLPGTKVIEAYAFERCPKLRTIYLPEDCEVQEGAFAERSKDVQLVRGDFTGIRRVRR
;
A
#
# COMPACT_ATOMS: atom_id res chain seq x y z
N MET A 1 -59.16 6.58 3.63
CA MET A 1 -59.48 7.85 2.93
C MET A 1 -58.24 8.75 3.04
N TYR A 2 -57.40 8.74 1.99
CA TYR A 2 -56.42 9.76 1.54
C TYR A 2 -55.74 10.69 2.59
N LYS A 3 -54.42 10.94 2.67
CA LYS A 3 -53.28 10.88 1.72
C LYS A 3 -51.97 10.94 2.53
N HIS A 4 -50.98 10.11 2.20
CA HIS A 4 -49.57 10.47 2.33
C HIS A 4 -49.02 10.70 0.93
N ILE A 5 -48.49 11.89 0.68
CA ILE A 5 -47.77 12.24 -0.54
C ILE A 5 -46.30 11.94 -0.27
N ILE A 6 -45.78 10.95 -0.99
CA ILE A 6 -44.36 10.68 -1.17
C ILE A 6 -43.96 11.34 -2.50
N LEU A 7 -43.01 12.28 -2.43
CA LEU A 7 -42.10 12.67 -3.51
C LEU A 7 -40.70 12.59 -2.86
N GLY A 8 -39.67 11.91 -3.38
CA GLY A 8 -39.40 11.49 -4.74
C GLY A 8 -38.06 12.09 -5.15
N ALA A 9 -36.96 11.36 -4.95
CA ALA A 9 -35.66 11.64 -5.56
C ALA A 9 -34.92 10.31 -5.83
N ILE A 10 -35.24 9.82 -7.02
CA ILE A 10 -34.62 8.82 -7.88
C ILE A 10 -33.13 8.54 -7.56
N ALA A 11 -32.84 7.35 -7.04
CA ALA A 11 -31.55 6.71 -7.19
C ALA A 11 -31.55 5.95 -8.53
N LEU A 12 -30.82 6.48 -9.52
CA LEU A 12 -30.52 5.75 -10.75
C LEU A 12 -29.52 4.63 -10.39
N TYR A 13 -30.01 3.47 -9.97
CA TYR A 13 -29.21 2.25 -10.03
C TYR A 13 -29.13 1.84 -11.48
N ALA A 14 -27.99 2.12 -12.13
CA ALA A 14 -27.59 1.40 -13.31
C ALA A 14 -27.29 -0.04 -12.88
N LEU A 15 -28.31 -0.89 -12.89
CA LEU A 15 -28.14 -2.33 -12.93
C LEU A 15 -27.44 -2.64 -14.25
N ALA A 16 -26.12 -2.80 -14.20
CA ALA A 16 -25.40 -3.49 -15.26
C ALA A 16 -25.92 -4.92 -15.27
N SER A 17 -26.88 -5.19 -16.16
CA SER A 17 -27.28 -6.55 -16.49
C SER A 17 -26.04 -7.27 -17.01
N CYS A 18 -25.59 -8.32 -16.31
CA CYS A 18 -24.66 -9.29 -16.85
C CYS A 18 -25.33 -9.99 -18.03
N THR A 19 -25.30 -9.38 -19.21
CA THR A 19 -25.58 -10.07 -20.46
C THR A 19 -24.37 -10.94 -20.75
N ALA A 20 -24.58 -12.26 -20.90
CA ALA A 20 -23.54 -13.14 -21.40
C ALA A 20 -23.01 -12.57 -22.73
N GLU A 21 -21.73 -12.23 -22.76
CA GLU A 21 -21.07 -11.82 -24.00
C GLU A 21 -21.01 -13.02 -24.96
N SER A 22 -21.26 -12.77 -26.25
CA SER A 22 -21.21 -13.82 -27.26
C SER A 22 -19.81 -14.49 -27.32
N PRO A 23 -19.75 -15.81 -27.58
CA PRO A 23 -18.49 -16.53 -27.71
C PRO A 23 -17.60 -15.90 -28.80
N ILE A 24 -16.30 -15.87 -28.55
CA ILE A 24 -15.31 -15.31 -29.49
C ILE A 24 -15.00 -16.36 -30.55
N ASP A 25 -15.23 -16.04 -31.82
CA ASP A 25 -14.90 -16.93 -32.94
C ASP A 25 -13.38 -17.13 -33.03
N THR A 26 -12.96 -18.39 -33.19
CA THR A 26 -11.54 -18.75 -33.32
C THR A 26 -11.18 -18.88 -34.79
N GLU A 27 -10.39 -17.95 -35.33
CA GLU A 27 -9.81 -18.12 -36.66
C GLU A 27 -8.53 -18.96 -36.60
N LEU A 28 -8.50 -20.06 -37.35
CA LEU A 28 -7.30 -20.86 -37.60
C LEU A 28 -6.61 -20.31 -38.85
N SER A 29 -5.54 -19.51 -38.72
CA SER A 29 -4.68 -19.22 -39.88
C SER A 29 -3.22 -18.84 -39.56
N HIS A 30 -2.35 -19.33 -40.46
CA HIS A 30 -0.94 -19.05 -40.81
C HIS A 30 0.16 -18.87 -39.72
N PRO A 31 1.39 -19.38 -39.97
CA PRO A 31 2.44 -19.47 -38.96
C PRO A 31 3.05 -18.09 -38.65
N LEU A 32 2.45 -17.38 -37.70
CA LEU A 32 3.06 -16.21 -37.05
C LEU A 32 3.92 -16.69 -35.88
N THR A 33 5.24 -16.52 -35.98
CA THR A 33 6.17 -16.72 -34.86
C THR A 33 6.22 -15.46 -34.00
N ALA A 34 6.41 -15.63 -32.68
CA ALA A 34 6.55 -14.54 -31.70
C ALA A 34 7.67 -13.52 -32.02
N GLN A 35 8.55 -13.81 -32.98
CA GLN A 35 9.65 -12.94 -33.43
C GLN A 35 9.22 -11.84 -34.42
N ASN A 36 8.01 -11.89 -34.98
CA ASN A 36 7.55 -10.98 -36.03
C ASN A 36 6.57 -9.90 -35.56
N VAL A 37 6.29 -9.80 -34.26
CA VAL A 37 5.46 -8.71 -33.73
C VAL A 37 6.34 -7.75 -32.97
N ALA A 38 6.39 -6.49 -33.43
CA ALA A 38 7.14 -5.45 -32.78
C ALA A 38 6.62 -5.24 -31.35
N SER A 39 7.48 -5.39 -30.35
CA SER A 39 7.23 -4.85 -29.01
C SER A 39 6.95 -3.35 -29.16
N PRO A 40 5.83 -2.82 -28.64
CA PRO A 40 5.58 -1.38 -28.66
C PRO A 40 6.59 -0.70 -27.75
N THR A 41 7.37 0.21 -28.34
CA THR A 41 8.38 1.09 -27.72
C THR A 41 9.13 0.45 -26.55
N SER A 42 10.29 -0.14 -26.88
CA SER A 42 11.39 -0.33 -25.93
C SER A 42 11.64 1.00 -25.22
N LEU A 43 11.07 1.15 -24.04
CA LEU A 43 11.68 1.99 -23.03
C LEU A 43 12.95 1.23 -22.64
N ASP A 44 14.08 1.60 -23.24
CA ASP A 44 15.32 0.83 -23.20
C ASP A 44 15.64 0.41 -21.76
N TYR A 45 15.51 -0.89 -21.50
CA TYR A 45 15.95 -1.49 -20.25
C TYR A 45 17.45 -1.22 -20.11
N ASP A 46 17.82 -0.52 -19.05
CA ASP A 46 19.21 -0.26 -18.72
C ASP A 46 19.49 -0.71 -17.28
N PRO A 47 20.28 -1.77 -17.06
CA PRO A 47 20.63 -2.23 -15.72
C PRO A 47 21.39 -1.17 -14.90
N ALA A 48 21.98 -0.14 -15.52
CA ALA A 48 22.62 0.97 -14.83
C ALA A 48 21.65 1.83 -14.02
N HIS A 49 20.34 1.75 -14.29
CA HIS A 49 19.31 2.45 -13.52
C HIS A 49 18.90 1.75 -12.22
N PHE A 50 19.36 0.53 -11.94
CA PHE A 50 19.12 -0.08 -10.63
C PHE A 50 19.99 0.57 -9.56
N ALA A 51 19.40 0.81 -8.39
CA ALA A 51 20.16 1.27 -7.22
C ALA A 51 21.24 0.24 -6.84
N THR A 52 22.43 0.74 -6.52
CA THR A 52 23.55 -0.13 -6.13
C THR A 52 23.31 -0.74 -4.75
N PRO A 53 23.41 -2.08 -4.60
CA PRO A 53 23.28 -2.71 -3.30
C PRO A 53 24.33 -2.25 -2.28
N ASP A 54 23.91 -2.07 -1.04
CA ASP A 54 24.79 -1.70 0.07
C ASP A 54 24.59 -2.59 1.32
N LYS A 55 25.39 -2.31 2.36
CA LYS A 55 25.36 -3.04 3.63
C LYS A 55 24.33 -2.52 4.64
N SER A 56 23.26 -1.86 4.17
CA SER A 56 22.19 -1.35 5.02
C SER A 56 21.52 -2.45 5.85
N GLU A 57 20.98 -2.04 6.99
CA GLU A 57 20.30 -2.89 7.95
C GLU A 57 18.86 -3.21 7.50
N ILE A 58 18.45 -4.48 7.56
CA ILE A 58 17.03 -4.84 7.41
C ILE A 58 16.33 -4.61 8.75
N LEU A 59 15.33 -3.74 8.78
CA LEU A 59 14.60 -3.41 9.99
C LEU A 59 13.75 -4.57 10.53
N SER A 60 13.09 -5.30 9.64
CA SER A 60 12.11 -6.33 9.99
C SER A 60 12.43 -7.64 9.27
N ASN A 61 12.23 -8.77 9.93
CA ASN A 61 12.22 -10.04 9.22
C ASN A 61 10.94 -10.11 8.37
N ILE A 62 11.07 -10.37 7.07
CA ILE A 62 9.96 -10.39 6.11
C ILE A 62 8.91 -11.45 6.48
N SER A 63 9.25 -12.43 7.33
CA SER A 63 8.31 -13.45 7.81
C SER A 63 7.52 -13.08 9.08
N THR A 64 7.77 -11.92 9.69
CA THR A 64 7.12 -11.54 10.97
C THR A 64 6.05 -10.49 10.77
N THR A 65 4.89 -10.69 11.39
CA THR A 65 3.80 -9.69 11.46
C THR A 65 4.03 -8.64 12.55
N ASN A 66 4.99 -8.87 13.46
CA ASN A 66 5.31 -7.95 14.55
C ASN A 66 6.47 -7.01 14.17
N GLY A 67 6.14 -5.80 13.75
CA GLY A 67 7.09 -4.75 13.40
C GLY A 67 7.53 -3.86 14.57
N THR A 68 7.16 -4.14 15.82
CA THR A 68 7.40 -3.22 16.95
C THR A 68 8.89 -2.95 17.20
N ALA A 69 9.76 -3.95 17.05
CA ALA A 69 11.20 -3.74 17.18
C ALA A 69 11.76 -2.80 16.09
N ALA A 70 11.25 -2.91 14.86
CA ALA A 70 11.59 -2.02 13.76
C ALA A 70 11.06 -0.61 13.99
N ALA A 71 9.81 -0.49 14.43
CA ALA A 71 9.20 0.79 14.75
C ALA A 71 9.99 1.55 15.82
N ASN A 72 10.38 0.88 16.91
CA ASN A 72 11.21 1.47 17.96
C ASN A 72 12.56 2.00 17.45
N LYS A 73 13.16 1.33 16.46
CA LYS A 73 14.40 1.81 15.82
C LYS A 73 14.16 3.07 15.01
N ILE A 74 13.06 3.13 14.26
CA ILE A 74 12.65 4.33 13.51
C ILE A 74 12.41 5.50 14.46
N LEU A 75 11.62 5.30 15.52
CA LEU A 75 11.37 6.35 16.53
C LEU A 75 12.66 6.84 17.20
N SER A 76 13.63 5.95 17.41
CA SER A 76 14.92 6.30 18.03
C SER A 76 15.81 7.19 17.14
N VAL A 77 15.54 7.31 15.83
CA VAL A 77 16.38 8.08 14.90
C VAL A 77 15.63 9.09 14.04
N MET A 78 14.29 9.10 14.06
CA MET A 78 13.50 10.12 13.36
C MET A 78 13.76 11.51 13.95
N ASP A 79 13.65 12.55 13.12
CA ASP A 79 13.65 13.93 13.61
C ASP A 79 12.34 14.18 14.39
N PRO A 80 12.40 14.49 15.70
CA PRO A 80 11.19 14.74 16.48
C PRO A 80 10.33 15.89 15.94
N LYS A 81 10.90 16.83 15.17
CA LYS A 81 10.11 17.90 14.54
C LYS A 81 9.07 17.39 13.56
N VAL A 82 9.33 16.26 12.91
CA VAL A 82 8.37 15.61 12.01
C VAL A 82 7.13 15.17 12.80
N ALA A 83 7.32 14.66 14.02
CA ALA A 83 6.25 14.27 14.94
C ALA A 83 5.53 15.45 15.62
N LEU A 84 5.89 16.70 15.32
CA LEU A 84 5.11 17.89 15.71
C LEU A 84 4.14 18.35 14.62
N THR A 85 4.14 17.70 13.46
CA THR A 85 3.27 18.07 12.33
C THR A 85 1.87 17.49 12.48
N LEU A 86 0.89 18.20 11.94
CA LEU A 86 -0.52 17.78 11.87
C LEU A 86 -0.92 17.34 10.45
N SER A 87 0.04 16.88 9.64
CA SER A 87 -0.18 16.51 8.22
C SER A 87 -1.25 15.44 8.02
N ASP A 88 -1.48 14.63 9.05
CA ASP A 88 -2.44 13.51 9.02
C ASP A 88 -3.87 13.97 9.34
N TYR A 89 -4.05 15.23 9.73
CA TYR A 89 -5.33 15.83 10.09
C TYR A 89 -5.61 17.09 9.23
N PRO A 90 -5.63 16.98 7.89
CA PRO A 90 -5.82 18.14 7.01
C PRO A 90 -7.17 18.84 7.20
N GLU A 91 -8.14 18.17 7.83
CA GLU A 91 -9.47 18.71 8.13
C GLU A 91 -9.53 19.54 9.43
N LEU A 92 -8.52 19.45 10.29
CA LEU A 92 -8.48 20.16 11.58
C LEU A 92 -8.15 21.65 11.36
N THR A 93 -9.08 22.54 11.68
CA THR A 93 -8.87 23.99 11.50
C THR A 93 -8.01 24.59 12.62
N ALA A 94 -7.46 25.79 12.39
CA ALA A 94 -6.67 26.51 13.39
C ALA A 94 -7.49 26.83 14.66
N GLU A 95 -8.76 27.18 14.51
CA GLU A 95 -9.67 27.48 15.62
C GLU A 95 -9.97 26.22 16.44
N GLN A 96 -10.20 25.09 15.76
CA GLN A 96 -10.44 23.80 16.39
C GLN A 96 -9.20 23.32 17.15
N PHE A 97 -8.02 23.49 16.57
CA PHE A 97 -6.75 23.19 17.22
C PHE A 97 -6.55 24.07 18.46
N GLU A 98 -6.83 25.36 18.39
CA GLU A 98 -6.71 26.26 19.53
C GLU A 98 -7.70 25.89 20.66
N GLU A 99 -8.92 25.47 20.35
CA GLU A 99 -9.89 24.97 21.34
C GLU A 99 -9.35 23.73 22.09
N ILE A 100 -8.79 22.76 21.35
CA ILE A 100 -8.14 21.58 21.93
C ILE A 100 -6.95 21.99 22.80
N LYS A 101 -6.13 22.94 22.31
CA LYS A 101 -4.94 23.42 23.02
C LYS A 101 -5.29 24.09 24.33
N VAL A 102 -6.28 24.98 24.36
CA VAL A 102 -6.78 25.63 25.59
C VAL A 102 -7.18 24.57 26.60
N LYS A 103 -7.99 23.58 26.19
CA LYS A 103 -8.41 22.52 27.10
C LYS A 103 -7.22 21.68 27.58
N THR A 104 -6.27 21.42 26.70
CA THR A 104 -5.06 20.66 27.05
C THR A 104 -4.21 21.41 28.06
N SER A 105 -4.03 22.72 27.91
CA SER A 105 -3.30 23.56 28.86
C SER A 105 -3.95 23.61 30.25
N GLU A 106 -5.28 23.53 30.34
CA GLU A 106 -5.97 23.34 31.63
C GLU A 106 -5.61 22.00 32.27
N ILE A 107 -5.65 20.91 31.48
CA ILE A 107 -5.37 19.54 31.95
C ILE A 107 -3.93 19.41 32.44
N THR A 108 -2.98 20.04 31.74
CA THR A 108 -1.55 19.95 32.03
C THR A 108 -1.08 20.99 33.04
N GLN A 109 -1.96 21.87 33.53
CA GLN A 109 -1.60 22.97 34.43
C GLN A 109 -0.83 22.50 35.67
N GLY A 110 0.39 23.02 35.86
CA GLY A 110 1.22 22.66 37.01
C GLY A 110 1.90 21.29 36.91
N ALA A 111 1.93 20.66 35.74
CA ALA A 111 2.81 19.53 35.47
C ALA A 111 4.28 19.96 35.60
N LYS A 112 5.11 19.12 36.21
CA LYS A 112 6.52 19.44 36.50
C LYS A 112 7.46 19.22 35.32
N ASN A 113 7.07 18.36 34.38
CA ASN A 113 7.83 17.99 33.19
C ASN A 113 6.89 17.50 32.08
N GLN A 114 7.45 17.19 30.90
CA GLN A 114 6.64 16.77 29.76
C GLN A 114 5.98 15.43 30.00
N LYS A 115 6.64 14.49 30.70
CA LYS A 115 6.08 13.17 31.00
C LYS A 115 4.86 13.23 31.91
N GLU A 116 4.86 14.13 32.90
CA GLU A 116 3.69 14.37 33.76
C GLU A 116 2.56 15.05 32.97
N ALA A 117 2.88 16.01 32.12
CA ALA A 117 1.89 16.65 31.25
C ALA A 117 1.22 15.60 30.33
N LEU A 118 2.02 14.75 29.68
CA LEU A 118 1.53 13.66 28.84
C LEU A 118 0.67 12.65 29.62
N ARG A 119 1.12 12.23 30.80
CA ARG A 119 0.35 11.35 31.69
C ARG A 119 -1.03 11.93 32.01
N ARG A 120 -1.12 13.23 32.31
CA ARG A 120 -2.40 13.88 32.61
C ARG A 120 -3.33 13.92 31.39
N ILE A 121 -2.78 14.11 30.19
CA ILE A 121 -3.54 14.01 28.93
C ILE A 121 -4.08 12.59 28.75
N HIS A 122 -3.21 11.59 28.87
CA HIS A 122 -3.56 10.17 28.79
C HIS A 122 -4.70 9.82 29.75
N ASP A 123 -4.53 10.12 31.05
CA ASP A 123 -5.51 9.79 32.09
C ASP A 123 -6.83 10.55 31.88
N TYR A 124 -6.78 11.78 31.36
CA TYR A 124 -7.98 12.52 30.96
C TYR A 124 -8.75 11.77 29.86
N LEU A 125 -8.06 11.28 28.83
CA LEU A 125 -8.72 10.56 27.73
C LEU A 125 -9.34 9.24 28.22
N VAL A 126 -8.60 8.45 29.00
CA VAL A 126 -9.10 7.20 29.60
C VAL A 126 -10.37 7.44 30.41
N LYS A 127 -10.44 8.55 31.15
CA LYS A 127 -11.57 8.86 32.03
C LYS A 127 -12.76 9.51 31.32
N ASN A 128 -12.52 10.30 30.27
CA ASN A 128 -13.53 11.22 29.73
C ASN A 128 -13.99 10.87 28.32
N ILE A 129 -13.38 9.90 27.64
CA ILE A 129 -13.81 9.44 26.32
C ILE A 129 -14.40 8.04 26.47
N ASN A 130 -15.53 7.80 25.79
CA ASN A 130 -16.17 6.50 25.74
C ASN A 130 -15.79 5.73 24.47
N TYR A 131 -15.63 4.41 24.61
CA TYR A 131 -15.39 3.54 23.47
C TYR A 131 -16.67 3.25 22.70
N ASP A 132 -16.66 3.49 21.39
CA ASP A 132 -17.81 3.27 20.51
C ASP A 132 -17.94 1.81 20.08
N LYS A 133 -18.60 1.02 20.93
CA LYS A 133 -18.86 -0.41 20.67
C LYS A 133 -19.99 -0.63 19.66
N ASP A 134 -20.89 0.35 19.53
CA ASP A 134 -22.14 0.23 18.78
C ASP A 134 -22.08 0.94 17.41
N GLY A 135 -20.98 1.63 17.08
CA GLY A 135 -20.83 2.40 15.85
C GLY A 135 -21.62 3.72 15.82
N LYS A 136 -22.04 4.23 16.98
CA LYS A 136 -22.86 5.46 17.10
C LYS A 136 -22.08 6.73 16.74
N GLY A 137 -20.75 6.69 16.78
CA GLY A 137 -19.88 7.79 16.42
C GLY A 137 -20.09 8.24 14.97
N ALA A 138 -20.43 7.33 14.06
CA ALA A 138 -20.68 7.65 12.65
C ALA A 138 -21.91 8.58 12.49
N GLU A 139 -22.97 8.36 13.26
CA GLU A 139 -24.16 9.21 13.25
C GLU A 139 -23.84 10.62 13.75
N LEU A 140 -23.10 10.72 14.86
CA LEU A 140 -22.68 11.99 15.45
C LEU A 140 -21.71 12.78 14.55
N ALA A 141 -20.95 12.08 13.71
CA ALA A 141 -20.00 12.70 12.80
C ALA A 141 -20.66 13.33 11.56
N GLY A 142 -21.93 13.02 11.28
CA GLY A 142 -22.67 13.63 10.17
C GLY A 142 -21.99 13.44 8.81
N GLY A 143 -21.46 12.25 8.55
CA GLY A 143 -20.75 11.91 7.31
C GLY A 143 -19.26 12.30 7.29
N LYS A 144 -18.72 12.86 8.39
CA LYS A 144 -17.28 13.05 8.59
C LYS A 144 -16.67 11.82 9.28
N ASP A 145 -15.35 11.77 9.38
CA ASP A 145 -14.66 10.74 10.15
C ASP A 145 -14.92 10.92 11.65
N SER A 146 -15.61 9.96 12.27
CA SER A 146 -15.90 9.96 13.70
C SER A 146 -14.65 9.85 14.59
N ASN A 147 -13.51 9.45 14.01
CA ASN A 147 -12.21 9.39 14.68
C ASN A 147 -11.34 10.65 14.44
N SER A 148 -11.87 11.68 13.78
CA SER A 148 -11.19 12.98 13.67
C SER A 148 -10.91 13.55 15.07
N PRO A 149 -9.71 14.09 15.34
CA PRO A 149 -9.35 14.61 16.67
C PRO A 149 -10.40 15.58 17.25
N TYR A 150 -10.93 16.48 16.43
CA TYR A 150 -11.91 17.46 16.89
C TYR A 150 -13.28 16.84 17.19
N LEU A 151 -13.75 15.89 16.38
CA LEU A 151 -15.02 15.23 16.65
C LEU A 151 -14.94 14.33 17.89
N VAL A 152 -13.82 13.64 18.10
CA VAL A 152 -13.56 12.91 19.35
C VAL A 152 -13.57 13.87 20.54
N PHE A 153 -12.90 15.02 20.41
CA PHE A 153 -12.84 16.04 21.44
C PHE A 153 -14.23 16.56 21.83
N ARG A 154 -15.12 16.78 20.85
CA ARG A 154 -16.47 17.30 21.08
C ARG A 154 -17.46 16.24 21.55
N ASN A 155 -17.47 15.08 20.90
CA ASN A 155 -18.47 14.04 21.10
C ASN A 155 -18.12 13.07 22.24
N LYS A 156 -16.84 13.02 22.64
CA LYS A 156 -16.35 12.12 23.70
C LYS A 156 -16.69 10.64 23.44
N LEU A 157 -16.73 10.24 22.16
CA LEU A 157 -17.09 8.91 21.70
C LEU A 157 -16.27 8.57 20.46
N CYS A 158 -15.52 7.46 20.49
CA CYS A 158 -14.74 6.99 19.34
C CYS A 158 -14.25 5.54 19.53
N VAL A 159 -13.62 4.97 18.50
CA VAL A 159 -12.84 3.72 18.62
C VAL A 159 -11.35 4.03 18.82
N CYS A 160 -10.50 3.00 18.88
CA CYS A 160 -9.07 3.13 19.18
C CYS A 160 -8.34 4.20 18.34
N GLN A 161 -8.66 4.33 17.05
CA GLN A 161 -8.08 5.36 16.20
C GLN A 161 -8.36 6.78 16.70
N GLY A 162 -9.59 7.08 17.14
CA GLY A 162 -9.96 8.40 17.65
C GLY A 162 -9.23 8.77 18.94
N TYR A 163 -9.02 7.78 19.82
CA TYR A 163 -8.20 7.94 21.02
C TYR A 163 -6.76 8.32 20.67
N ALA A 164 -6.12 7.56 19.77
CA ALA A 164 -4.75 7.83 19.32
C ALA A 164 -4.62 9.21 18.64
N ASN A 165 -5.61 9.55 17.80
CA ASN A 165 -5.66 10.82 17.08
C ASN A 165 -5.77 12.02 18.03
N LEU A 166 -6.73 12.00 18.96
CA LEU A 166 -6.90 13.10 19.91
C LEU A 166 -5.71 13.21 20.87
N LEU A 167 -5.20 12.09 21.37
CA LEU A 167 -3.99 12.07 22.21
C LEU A 167 -2.82 12.78 21.53
N ARG A 168 -2.56 12.43 20.27
CA ARG A 168 -1.48 13.04 19.48
C ARG A 168 -1.67 14.53 19.29
N VAL A 169 -2.87 15.00 18.92
CA VAL A 169 -3.15 16.43 18.75
C VAL A 169 -3.00 17.20 20.07
N MET A 170 -3.49 16.63 21.19
CA MET A 170 -3.31 17.22 22.52
C MET A 170 -1.83 17.30 22.88
N ALA A 171 -1.03 16.24 22.70
CA ALA A 171 0.41 16.26 22.95
C ALA A 171 1.13 17.33 22.10
N ILE A 172 0.88 17.36 20.79
CA ILE A 172 1.47 18.34 19.86
C ILE A 172 1.11 19.77 20.26
N SER A 173 -0.12 20.01 20.75
CA SER A 173 -0.54 21.34 21.23
C SER A 173 0.29 21.87 22.39
N GLN A 174 0.94 20.98 23.14
CA GLN A 174 1.86 21.29 24.24
C GLN A 174 3.34 21.22 23.83
N GLY A 175 3.63 21.13 22.53
CA GLY A 175 4.98 21.01 22.00
C GLY A 175 5.63 19.65 22.25
N ILE A 176 4.83 18.61 22.53
CA ILE A 176 5.32 17.24 22.72
C ILE A 176 5.23 16.50 21.37
N PRO A 177 6.35 16.09 20.77
CA PRO A 177 6.34 15.30 19.55
C PRO A 177 5.58 13.99 19.75
N SER A 178 4.64 13.67 18.86
CA SER A 178 3.84 12.46 18.94
C SER A 178 3.52 11.87 17.57
N VAL A 179 3.54 10.54 17.50
CA VAL A 179 3.24 9.74 16.31
C VAL A 179 2.06 8.81 16.60
N SER A 180 1.31 8.47 15.56
CA SER A 180 0.33 7.38 15.61
C SER A 180 1.00 6.07 15.22
N LEU A 181 0.67 5.01 15.94
CA LEU A 181 1.10 3.65 15.71
C LEU A 181 -0.13 2.79 15.45
N ASN A 182 -0.09 2.03 14.37
CA ASN A 182 -1.18 1.13 13.97
C ASN A 182 -0.63 -0.28 13.81
N GLY A 183 -1.47 -1.27 14.11
CA GLY A 183 -1.10 -2.66 13.92
C GLY A 183 -2.07 -3.62 14.57
N ASN A 184 -1.55 -4.70 15.13
CA ASN A 184 -2.34 -5.77 15.70
C ASN A 184 -2.29 -5.71 17.23
N LEU A 185 -3.47 -5.79 17.86
CA LEU A 185 -3.60 -5.96 19.30
C LEU A 185 -3.70 -7.43 19.65
N PHE A 186 -2.85 -7.84 20.58
CA PHE A 186 -2.87 -9.13 21.23
C PHE A 186 -3.04 -8.99 22.73
N GLY A 187 -3.40 -10.09 23.39
CA GLY A 187 -3.36 -10.25 24.83
C GLY A 187 -2.62 -11.51 25.26
N GLY A 188 -2.37 -11.60 26.57
CA GLY A 188 -1.67 -12.75 27.14
C GLY A 188 -0.23 -12.86 26.63
N LYS A 189 0.45 -11.72 26.43
CA LYS A 189 1.82 -11.64 25.90
C LYS A 189 1.94 -12.23 24.50
N GLY A 190 1.08 -11.78 23.58
CA GLY A 190 1.07 -12.20 22.18
C GLY A 190 0.33 -13.51 21.91
N THR A 191 -0.45 -14.03 22.87
CA THR A 191 -1.13 -15.33 22.75
C THR A 191 -2.48 -15.22 22.05
N TYR A 192 -3.25 -14.16 22.32
CA TYR A 192 -4.63 -14.02 21.83
C TYR A 192 -4.74 -12.83 20.90
N TYR A 193 -5.13 -13.03 19.64
CA TYR A 193 -5.33 -11.94 18.69
C TYR A 193 -6.71 -11.31 18.88
N TYR A 194 -6.76 -9.98 19.11
CA TYR A 194 -8.00 -9.24 19.28
C TYR A 194 -8.44 -8.47 18.04
N GLY A 195 -7.52 -8.16 17.12
CA GLY A 195 -7.84 -7.42 15.88
C GLY A 195 -6.85 -6.30 15.59
N GLY A 196 -7.20 -5.50 14.58
CA GLY A 196 -6.50 -4.25 14.29
C GLY A 196 -6.70 -3.22 15.41
N HIS A 197 -5.65 -2.45 15.69
CA HIS A 197 -5.65 -1.48 16.79
C HIS A 197 -4.78 -0.27 16.46
N ALA A 198 -5.05 0.83 17.15
CA ALA A 198 -4.34 2.10 17.00
C ALA A 198 -3.99 2.64 18.39
N TRP A 199 -2.77 3.15 18.51
CA TRP A 199 -2.24 3.78 19.71
C TRP A 199 -1.26 4.89 19.31
N ALA A 200 -0.56 5.49 20.26
CA ALA A 200 0.40 6.55 19.99
C ALA A 200 1.76 6.29 20.65
N ALA A 201 2.76 7.04 20.22
CA ALA A 201 3.97 7.24 20.99
C ALA A 201 4.32 8.72 21.04
N ALA A 202 4.90 9.18 22.16
CA ALA A 202 5.29 10.56 22.35
C ALA A 202 6.69 10.67 22.95
N LEU A 203 7.46 11.66 22.50
CA LEU A 203 8.80 11.95 23.00
C LEU A 203 8.73 12.99 24.12
N VAL A 204 8.99 12.57 25.35
CA VAL A 204 8.95 13.43 26.54
C VAL A 204 10.22 13.29 27.33
N ASP A 205 10.80 14.41 27.75
CA ASP A 205 11.99 14.44 28.61
C ASP A 205 13.17 13.58 28.04
N GLY A 206 13.26 13.49 26.71
CA GLY A 206 14.29 12.71 25.99
C GLY A 206 13.97 11.22 25.78
N GLU A 207 12.82 10.74 26.23
CA GLU A 207 12.41 9.33 26.13
C GLU A 207 11.08 9.17 25.38
N TRP A 208 11.00 8.16 24.53
CA TRP A 208 9.73 7.77 23.90
C TRP A 208 8.89 6.96 24.88
N ILE A 209 7.62 7.33 24.96
CA ILE A 209 6.57 6.65 25.71
C ILE A 209 5.57 6.07 24.72
N ILE A 210 5.15 4.83 24.93
CA ILE A 210 4.06 4.16 24.21
C ILE A 210 2.77 4.33 24.98
N GLU A 211 1.73 4.81 24.32
CA GLU A 211 0.46 5.19 24.93
C GLU A 211 -0.73 4.56 24.21
N ASP A 212 -1.48 3.75 24.92
CA ASP A 212 -2.72 3.13 24.46
C ASP A 212 -3.86 3.50 25.44
N PRO A 213 -4.41 4.72 25.34
CA PRO A 213 -5.47 5.20 26.24
C PRO A 213 -6.80 4.50 26.02
N THR A 214 -6.97 3.71 24.95
CA THR A 214 -8.13 2.83 24.79
C THR A 214 -8.15 1.74 25.87
N ASN A 215 -6.98 1.19 26.20
CA ASN A 215 -6.83 0.16 27.22
C ASN A 215 -6.22 0.67 28.53
N GLY A 216 -5.93 1.97 28.65
CA GLY A 216 -5.32 2.60 29.83
C GLY A 216 -3.83 2.28 30.00
N ASN A 217 -3.16 1.88 28.92
CA ASN A 217 -1.80 1.39 28.91
C ASN A 217 -0.80 2.52 28.62
N PHE A 218 0.29 2.59 29.38
CA PHE A 218 1.33 3.61 29.22
C PHE A 218 2.68 3.07 29.65
N TYR A 219 3.58 2.90 28.69
CA TYR A 219 4.86 2.22 28.88
C TYR A 219 6.03 3.11 28.45
N PRO A 220 7.19 3.07 29.13
CA PRO A 220 8.41 3.50 28.49
C PRO A 220 8.67 2.61 27.26
N MET A 221 9.17 3.19 26.15
CA MET A 221 9.49 2.40 24.95
C MET A 221 10.60 1.37 25.23
N LYS A 222 11.48 1.65 26.21
CA LYS A 222 12.57 0.78 26.64
C LYS A 222 12.45 0.46 28.15
N PRO A 223 12.51 -0.82 28.55
CA PRO A 223 12.57 -2.01 27.70
C PRO A 223 11.21 -2.32 27.03
N ALA A 224 11.22 -3.03 25.90
CA ALA A 224 10.03 -3.22 25.06
C ALA A 224 9.17 -4.45 25.43
N ASP A 225 9.67 -5.31 26.32
CA ASP A 225 9.02 -6.54 26.78
C ASP A 225 7.67 -6.29 27.46
N ALA A 226 7.46 -5.09 27.99
CA ALA A 226 6.21 -4.70 28.64
C ALA A 226 5.01 -4.56 27.67
N TYR A 227 5.24 -4.35 26.37
CA TYR A 227 4.16 -4.10 25.41
C TYR A 227 4.34 -4.76 24.05
N ALA A 228 5.57 -5.04 23.59
CA ALA A 228 5.82 -5.38 22.19
C ALA A 228 5.21 -6.73 21.75
N ALA A 229 4.88 -7.62 22.69
CA ALA A 229 4.16 -8.85 22.38
C ALA A 229 2.67 -8.58 22.09
N ASP A 230 2.09 -7.60 22.76
CA ASP A 230 0.66 -7.27 22.73
C ASP A 230 0.33 -6.14 21.74
N LEU A 231 1.20 -5.12 21.62
CA LEU A 231 1.09 -4.04 20.65
C LEU A 231 2.07 -4.30 19.51
N GLN A 232 1.60 -4.93 18.44
CA GLN A 232 2.42 -5.33 17.29
C GLN A 232 2.27 -4.31 16.16
N THR A 233 3.21 -3.37 16.08
CA THR A 233 3.19 -2.23 15.14
C THR A 233 3.39 -2.73 13.71
N THR A 234 2.56 -2.25 12.78
CA THR A 234 2.71 -2.47 11.34
C THR A 234 2.85 -1.16 10.55
N TRP A 235 2.39 -0.04 11.12
CA TRP A 235 2.44 1.30 10.51
C TRP A 235 2.90 2.36 11.53
N ILE A 236 3.65 3.38 11.09
CA ILE A 236 3.87 4.65 11.82
C ILE A 236 3.36 5.86 11.00
N SER A 237 2.60 6.77 11.63
CA SER A 237 2.21 8.08 11.07
C SER A 237 2.72 9.23 11.94
N PRO A 238 3.27 10.31 11.38
CA PRO A 238 3.43 10.59 9.95
C PRO A 238 4.63 9.83 9.36
N ALA A 239 4.89 10.01 8.06
CA ALA A 239 6.10 9.50 7.43
C ALA A 239 7.35 9.98 8.16
N ALA A 240 8.30 9.08 8.42
CA ALA A 240 9.40 9.32 9.35
C ALA A 240 10.58 10.06 8.71
N PHE A 241 10.79 9.89 7.40
CA PHE A 241 11.99 10.38 6.74
C PHE A 241 11.69 11.00 5.37
N GLU A 242 12.54 11.94 4.97
CA GLU A 242 12.56 12.48 3.61
C GLU A 242 14.01 12.72 3.17
N LYS A 243 14.37 12.25 1.98
CA LYS A 243 15.68 12.50 1.37
C LYS A 243 15.61 12.38 -0.15
N ASP A 244 16.28 13.28 -0.85
CA ASP A 244 16.41 13.28 -2.32
C ASP A 244 15.07 13.17 -3.06
N GLY A 245 14.03 13.79 -2.49
CA GLY A 245 12.67 13.76 -3.03
C GLY A 245 11.90 12.45 -2.80
N PHE A 246 12.39 11.56 -1.95
CA PHE A 246 11.67 10.37 -1.50
C PHE A 246 11.22 10.54 -0.05
N VAL A 247 9.93 10.38 0.19
CA VAL A 247 9.34 10.35 1.54
C VAL A 247 9.14 8.91 1.95
N LEU A 248 9.66 8.55 3.12
CA LEU A 248 9.67 7.18 3.63
C LEU A 248 8.84 7.07 4.90
N ASP A 249 7.94 6.09 4.92
CA ASP A 249 7.18 5.70 6.10
C ASP A 249 7.50 4.27 6.53
N PHE A 250 6.97 3.89 7.68
CA PHE A 250 6.91 2.51 8.10
C PHE A 250 5.50 2.01 7.82
N HIS A 251 5.35 1.08 6.90
CA HIS A 251 4.06 0.58 6.48
C HIS A 251 4.14 -0.91 6.14
N GLU A 252 3.15 -1.70 6.55
CA GLU A 252 3.13 -3.15 6.43
C GLU A 252 4.45 -3.81 6.90
N VAL A 253 5.04 -3.30 7.99
CA VAL A 253 6.30 -3.81 8.57
C VAL A 253 7.54 -3.55 7.69
N HIS A 254 7.42 -2.71 6.66
CA HIS A 254 8.51 -2.30 5.77
C HIS A 254 8.90 -0.83 5.98
N LEU A 255 10.18 -0.52 5.78
CA LEU A 255 10.55 0.83 5.37
C LEU A 255 10.15 0.99 3.91
N ASN A 256 9.17 1.85 3.68
CA ASN A 256 8.44 1.98 2.43
C ASN A 256 8.65 3.37 1.83
N VAL A 257 8.71 3.43 0.49
CA VAL A 257 8.62 4.70 -0.24
C VAL A 257 7.14 5.04 -0.45
N ALA A 258 6.66 6.03 0.30
CA ALA A 258 5.26 6.43 0.32
C ALA A 258 4.95 7.58 -0.62
N GLU A 259 5.92 8.45 -0.92
CA GLU A 259 5.76 9.55 -1.86
C GLU A 259 7.06 9.80 -2.61
N VAL A 260 6.92 10.17 -3.88
CA VAL A 260 8.01 10.55 -4.77
C VAL A 260 7.75 11.96 -5.24
N LYS A 261 8.75 12.83 -5.06
CA LYS A 261 8.76 14.23 -5.51
C LYS A 261 9.68 14.45 -6.72
N SER A 262 10.48 13.43 -7.07
CA SER A 262 11.34 13.46 -8.26
C SER A 262 10.51 13.46 -9.54
N ARG A 263 10.82 14.39 -10.45
CA ARG A 263 10.17 14.53 -11.77
C ARG A 263 10.99 13.89 -12.89
N GLN A 264 11.94 13.01 -12.54
CA GLN A 264 12.71 12.27 -13.54
C GLN A 264 11.81 11.25 -14.24
N SER A 265 11.94 11.16 -15.56
CA SER A 265 11.13 10.21 -16.32
C SER A 265 11.47 8.75 -16.03
N ILE A 266 12.72 8.52 -15.65
CA ILE A 266 13.20 7.24 -15.11
C ILE A 266 13.42 7.43 -13.61
N LEU A 267 12.69 6.66 -12.82
CA LEU A 267 12.78 6.67 -11.36
C LEU A 267 13.56 5.45 -10.87
N THR A 268 14.73 5.68 -10.30
CA THR A 268 15.46 4.66 -9.53
C THR A 268 14.97 4.68 -8.09
N VAL A 269 14.34 3.60 -7.63
CA VAL A 269 13.96 3.48 -6.21
C VAL A 269 15.22 3.24 -5.38
N PRO A 270 15.48 4.05 -4.33
CA PRO A 270 16.72 3.95 -3.56
C PRO A 270 16.85 2.61 -2.83
N TYR A 271 18.10 2.18 -2.66
CA TYR A 271 18.41 0.94 -1.96
C TYR A 271 18.22 1.05 -0.44
N SER A 272 18.62 2.20 0.11
CA SER A 272 18.66 2.45 1.55
C SER A 272 18.42 3.92 1.89
N TYR A 273 18.17 4.18 3.16
CA TYR A 273 18.13 5.50 3.78
C TYR A 273 19.21 5.61 4.84
N GLU A 274 20.17 6.52 4.65
CA GLU A 274 21.25 6.79 5.59
C GLU A 274 20.78 7.75 6.69
N TYR A 275 20.64 7.24 7.92
CA TYR A 275 20.18 8.00 9.07
C TYR A 275 21.32 8.51 9.97
N ASP A 276 22.54 7.98 9.81
CA ASP A 276 23.74 8.46 10.50
C ASP A 276 24.95 8.40 9.57
N ALA A 277 25.19 9.50 8.85
CA ALA A 277 26.30 9.64 7.91
C ALA A 277 27.68 9.53 8.58
N LYS A 278 27.81 9.92 9.87
CA LYS A 278 29.08 9.86 10.58
C LYS A 278 29.49 8.43 10.91
N ARG A 279 28.51 7.56 11.15
CA ARG A 279 28.72 6.14 11.48
C ARG A 279 28.40 5.20 10.31
N HIS A 280 28.08 5.75 9.14
CA HIS A 280 27.66 5.02 7.94
C HIS A 280 26.54 4.01 8.23
N LYS A 281 25.50 4.45 8.95
CA LYS A 281 24.35 3.61 9.25
C LYS A 281 23.16 3.95 8.37
N SER A 282 22.60 2.92 7.76
CA SER A 282 21.47 3.03 6.86
C SER A 282 20.45 1.92 7.11
N PHE A 283 19.17 2.25 6.92
CA PHE A 283 18.09 1.27 6.84
C PHE A 283 17.86 0.86 5.39
N ARG A 284 17.70 -0.43 5.14
CA ARG A 284 17.33 -0.95 3.83
C ARG A 284 15.88 -0.60 3.55
N ILE A 285 15.62 0.01 2.40
CA ILE A 285 14.26 0.22 1.90
C ILE A 285 13.79 -1.11 1.33
N THR A 286 12.60 -1.57 1.73
CA THR A 286 12.14 -2.93 1.36
C THR A 286 10.79 -2.96 0.66
N SER A 287 10.14 -1.80 0.56
CA SER A 287 8.85 -1.66 -0.10
C SER A 287 8.79 -0.40 -0.96
N PHE A 288 8.06 -0.49 -2.06
CA PHE A 288 7.66 0.63 -2.90
C PHE A 288 6.15 0.57 -3.08
N ASN A 289 5.42 1.16 -2.15
CA ASN A 289 3.97 1.23 -2.12
C ASN A 289 3.55 2.69 -1.89
N PRO A 290 3.40 3.49 -2.97
CA PRO A 290 3.09 4.90 -2.83
C PRO A 290 1.68 5.13 -2.29
N HIS A 291 1.52 6.23 -1.53
CA HIS A 291 0.24 6.69 -0.95
C HIS A 291 -0.28 7.97 -1.63
N LYS A 292 0.51 8.55 -2.54
CA LYS A 292 0.19 9.77 -3.30
C LYS A 292 0.54 9.57 -4.76
N MET A 293 -0.15 10.32 -5.63
CA MET A 293 0.13 10.36 -7.06
C MET A 293 1.62 10.58 -7.30
N LEU A 294 2.23 9.71 -8.10
CA LEU A 294 3.57 9.92 -8.62
C LEU A 294 3.55 11.14 -9.55
N PRO A 295 4.66 11.88 -9.70
CA PRO A 295 4.76 12.98 -10.66
C PRO A 295 4.54 12.52 -12.11
N ASP A 296 3.81 13.30 -12.91
CA ASP A 296 3.34 12.93 -14.26
C ASP A 296 4.46 12.53 -15.23
N GLU A 297 5.68 13.02 -14.98
CA GLU A 297 6.86 12.71 -15.78
C GLU A 297 7.36 11.28 -15.61
N VAL A 298 7.13 10.65 -14.45
CA VAL A 298 7.64 9.31 -14.13
C VAL A 298 7.00 8.27 -15.05
N LYS A 299 7.77 7.76 -16.03
CA LYS A 299 7.31 6.74 -16.98
C LYS A 299 7.87 5.36 -16.68
N GLN A 300 9.10 5.31 -16.16
CA GLN A 300 9.78 4.05 -15.84
C GLN A 300 10.19 4.01 -14.38
N ILE A 301 10.09 2.84 -13.77
CA ILE A 301 10.49 2.63 -12.38
C ILE A 301 11.45 1.44 -12.32
N TYR A 302 12.59 1.63 -11.67
CA TYR A 302 13.59 0.58 -11.44
C TYR A 302 13.61 0.19 -9.97
N LEU A 303 13.28 -1.09 -9.71
CA LEU A 303 13.21 -1.69 -8.39
C LEU A 303 14.43 -2.60 -8.16
N GLY A 304 15.25 -2.27 -7.16
CA GLY A 304 16.42 -3.06 -6.78
C GLY A 304 16.07 -4.41 -6.14
N ASP A 305 17.09 -5.19 -5.79
CA ASP A 305 16.89 -6.48 -5.09
C ASP A 305 16.40 -6.33 -3.64
N ASN A 306 16.47 -5.10 -3.11
CA ASN A 306 15.98 -4.72 -1.80
C ASN A 306 14.45 -4.65 -1.72
N ILE A 307 13.78 -4.32 -2.82
CA ILE A 307 12.32 -4.15 -2.85
C ILE A 307 11.66 -5.52 -2.93
N VAL A 308 10.99 -5.93 -1.86
CA VAL A 308 10.36 -7.25 -1.75
C VAL A 308 8.84 -7.18 -1.66
N SER A 309 8.27 -5.97 -1.61
CA SER A 309 6.84 -5.72 -1.52
C SER A 309 6.44 -4.49 -2.33
N LEU A 310 5.28 -4.56 -2.98
CA LEU A 310 4.55 -3.42 -3.54
C LEU A 310 3.25 -3.14 -2.75
N GLY A 311 3.08 -3.82 -1.60
CA GLY A 311 1.83 -3.89 -0.83
C GLY A 311 1.29 -5.34 -0.73
N GLN A 312 0.71 -5.71 0.41
CA GLN A 312 0.03 -7.00 0.59
C GLN A 312 -1.47 -6.95 0.26
N GLY A 313 -2.11 -5.79 0.39
CA GLY A 313 -3.53 -5.59 0.04
C GLY A 313 -3.71 -4.70 -1.17
N LEU A 314 -3.35 -3.43 -1.03
CA LEU A 314 -3.39 -2.45 -2.12
C LEU A 314 -1.99 -2.33 -2.73
N VAL A 315 -1.87 -2.61 -4.01
CA VAL A 315 -0.73 -2.18 -4.81
C VAL A 315 -0.91 -0.69 -5.11
N GLY A 316 -0.29 0.18 -4.32
CA GLY A 316 -0.44 1.63 -4.42
C GLY A 316 -0.08 2.15 -5.81
N LEU A 317 0.84 1.47 -6.50
CA LEU A 317 1.20 1.80 -7.86
C LEU A 317 0.03 1.73 -8.85
N SER A 318 -0.93 0.82 -8.64
CA SER A 318 -2.14 0.70 -9.44
C SER A 318 -3.11 1.88 -9.26
N ARG A 319 -3.00 2.62 -8.16
CA ARG A 319 -3.85 3.79 -7.86
C ARG A 319 -3.15 5.11 -8.17
N PHE A 320 -1.85 5.15 -7.91
CA PHE A 320 -1.07 6.38 -7.86
C PHE A 320 -0.02 6.51 -8.96
N GLY A 321 0.17 5.48 -9.78
CA GLY A 321 1.14 5.44 -10.89
C GLY A 321 0.48 5.28 -12.26
N ASN A 322 -0.65 5.96 -12.50
CA ASN A 322 -1.43 5.78 -13.74
C ASN A 322 -0.68 6.15 -15.02
N GLN A 323 0.34 6.99 -14.92
CA GLN A 323 1.19 7.45 -16.00
C GLN A 323 2.37 6.52 -16.29
N VAL A 324 2.62 5.52 -15.43
CA VAL A 324 3.76 4.61 -15.53
C VAL A 324 3.53 3.69 -16.73
N GLU A 325 4.58 3.52 -17.52
CA GLU A 325 4.59 2.73 -18.74
C GLU A 325 5.32 1.39 -18.54
N ALA A 326 6.32 1.35 -17.65
CA ALA A 326 7.05 0.14 -17.31
C ALA A 326 7.64 0.16 -15.89
N VAL A 327 7.63 -1.01 -15.25
CA VAL A 327 8.39 -1.27 -14.02
C VAL A 327 9.39 -2.39 -14.29
N HIS A 328 10.66 -2.09 -14.04
CA HIS A 328 11.76 -3.03 -14.17
C HIS A 328 12.20 -3.48 -12.79
N VAL A 329 12.31 -4.79 -12.59
CA VAL A 329 12.78 -5.40 -11.35
C VAL A 329 14.15 -6.02 -11.59
N SER A 330 15.08 -5.78 -10.67
CA SER A 330 16.43 -6.33 -10.72
C SER A 330 16.39 -7.85 -10.93
N PRO A 331 17.22 -8.42 -11.83
CA PRO A 331 17.25 -9.86 -12.07
C PRO A 331 17.70 -10.66 -10.83
N ASN A 332 18.37 -10.01 -9.87
CA ASN A 332 18.80 -10.61 -8.61
C ASN A 332 17.71 -10.63 -7.54
N ASN A 333 16.57 -9.97 -7.78
CA ASN A 333 15.47 -9.93 -6.84
C ASN A 333 14.86 -11.34 -6.68
N LYS A 334 14.66 -11.76 -5.43
CA LYS A 334 14.22 -13.12 -5.06
C LYS A 334 12.73 -13.22 -4.75
N LYS A 335 12.02 -12.09 -4.72
CA LYS A 335 10.62 -11.97 -4.32
C LYS A 335 9.75 -11.40 -5.43
N LEU A 336 10.34 -10.53 -6.25
CA LEU A 336 9.69 -9.92 -7.40
C LEU A 336 10.50 -10.21 -8.67
N CYS A 337 9.83 -10.18 -9.81
CA CYS A 337 10.45 -10.07 -11.13
C CYS A 337 9.55 -9.27 -12.07
N SER A 338 10.07 -8.86 -13.22
CA SER A 338 9.29 -8.15 -14.23
C SER A 338 9.47 -8.77 -15.60
N GLU A 339 8.41 -8.73 -16.40
CA GLU A 339 8.43 -9.02 -17.84
C GLU A 339 7.56 -7.97 -18.53
N ASP A 340 8.06 -7.40 -19.62
CA ASP A 340 7.33 -6.39 -20.40
C ASP A 340 6.81 -5.21 -19.53
N GLY A 341 7.58 -4.82 -18.50
CA GLY A 341 7.21 -3.75 -17.57
C GLY A 341 6.11 -4.09 -16.56
N ALA A 342 5.49 -5.27 -16.64
CA ALA A 342 4.59 -5.80 -15.62
C ALA A 342 5.39 -6.50 -14.52
N VAL A 343 4.87 -6.49 -13.28
CA VAL A 343 5.56 -7.05 -12.11
C VAL A 343 4.84 -8.28 -11.59
N TYR A 344 5.63 -9.28 -11.23
CA TYR A 344 5.18 -10.56 -10.70
C TYR A 344 5.78 -10.79 -9.31
N ARG A 345 5.00 -11.46 -8.46
CA ARG A 345 5.52 -12.13 -7.27
C ARG A 345 6.13 -13.47 -7.68
N CYS A 346 7.25 -13.81 -7.08
CA CYS A 346 7.94 -15.06 -7.35
C CYS A 346 8.68 -15.57 -6.11
N HIS A 347 9.02 -16.86 -6.13
CA HIS A 347 9.94 -17.46 -5.18
C HIS A 347 10.97 -18.33 -5.88
N LEU A 348 12.00 -18.74 -5.14
CA LEU A 348 13.01 -19.69 -5.61
C LEU A 348 12.67 -21.10 -5.14
N LYS A 349 12.59 -22.04 -6.08
CA LYS A 349 12.50 -23.48 -5.83
C LYS A 349 13.66 -24.16 -6.55
N ASN A 350 14.52 -24.86 -5.81
CA ASN A 350 15.73 -25.50 -6.36
C ASN A 350 16.64 -24.54 -7.16
N LYS A 351 16.76 -23.27 -6.72
CA LYS A 351 17.49 -22.17 -7.39
C LYS A 351 16.85 -21.69 -8.70
N GLU A 352 15.70 -22.22 -9.08
CA GLU A 352 14.92 -21.75 -10.23
C GLU A 352 13.82 -20.80 -9.75
N ARG A 353 13.50 -19.81 -10.59
CA ARG A 353 12.43 -18.84 -10.33
C ARG A 353 11.09 -19.46 -10.69
N VAL A 354 10.16 -19.45 -9.73
CA VAL A 354 8.77 -19.85 -9.90
C VAL A 354 7.90 -18.61 -9.76
N ILE A 355 7.04 -18.38 -10.76
CA ILE A 355 6.09 -17.26 -10.76
C ILE A 355 4.88 -17.65 -9.92
N ASP A 356 4.54 -16.80 -8.95
CA ASP A 356 3.41 -16.99 -8.06
C ASP A 356 2.17 -16.27 -8.58
N GLU A 357 2.34 -15.00 -8.98
CA GLU A 357 1.22 -14.10 -9.25
C GLU A 357 1.68 -12.91 -10.11
N LEU A 358 0.81 -12.43 -11.01
CA LEU A 358 0.94 -11.11 -11.63
C LEU A 358 0.35 -10.05 -10.69
N ILE A 359 1.19 -9.15 -10.18
CA ILE A 359 0.78 -8.19 -9.14
C ILE A 359 0.57 -6.76 -9.66
N TYR A 360 1.16 -6.40 -10.80
CA TYR A 360 1.01 -5.07 -11.37
C TYR A 360 1.15 -5.08 -12.88
N VAL A 361 0.22 -4.41 -13.56
CA VAL A 361 0.26 -4.11 -14.99
C VAL A 361 0.14 -2.60 -15.17
N PRO A 362 1.12 -1.93 -15.81
CA PRO A 362 0.98 -0.52 -16.13
C PRO A 362 -0.20 -0.29 -17.09
N THR A 363 -1.11 0.62 -16.74
CA THR A 363 -2.36 0.85 -17.48
C THR A 363 -2.16 1.52 -18.84
N GLN A 364 -0.98 2.12 -19.06
CA GLN A 364 -0.59 2.75 -20.33
C GLN A 364 -0.14 1.74 -21.40
N LYS A 365 -0.03 0.46 -21.06
CA LYS A 365 0.48 -0.55 -22.00
C LYS A 365 -0.52 -0.84 -23.12
N LYS A 366 -0.02 -0.77 -24.37
CA LYS A 366 -0.75 -1.19 -25.59
C LYS A 366 -0.62 -2.67 -25.90
N SER A 367 0.49 -3.29 -25.53
CA SER A 367 0.62 -4.74 -25.55
C SER A 367 1.15 -5.25 -24.22
N LEU A 368 0.77 -6.47 -23.86
CA LEU A 368 1.24 -7.14 -22.66
C LEU A 368 1.70 -8.57 -22.98
N LYS A 369 2.97 -8.87 -22.74
CA LYS A 369 3.50 -10.24 -22.76
C LYS A 369 3.53 -10.82 -21.35
N LEU A 370 2.78 -11.88 -21.12
CA LEU A 370 2.70 -12.52 -19.82
C LEU A 370 3.74 -13.62 -19.64
N LEU A 371 4.36 -13.69 -18.46
CA LEU A 371 5.11 -14.89 -18.07
C LEU A 371 4.16 -16.10 -17.95
N PRO A 372 4.65 -17.34 -18.21
CA PRO A 372 3.82 -18.53 -18.08
C PRO A 372 3.35 -18.73 -16.63
N MET A 373 2.03 -18.86 -16.46
CA MET A 373 1.38 -19.19 -15.19
C MET A 373 0.32 -20.26 -15.46
N PRO A 374 0.25 -21.37 -14.72
CA PRO A 374 -0.65 -22.49 -15.06
C PRO A 374 -2.12 -22.09 -15.24
N ARG A 375 -2.56 -21.07 -14.51
CA ARG A 375 -3.92 -20.54 -14.50
C ARG A 375 -3.86 -19.01 -14.45
N LEU A 376 -4.65 -18.34 -15.28
CA LEU A 376 -4.96 -16.93 -15.15
C LEU A 376 -6.33 -16.82 -14.48
N GLU A 377 -6.33 -16.39 -13.22
CA GLU A 377 -7.53 -16.31 -12.39
C GLU A 377 -8.34 -15.04 -12.68
N LYS A 378 -9.55 -14.98 -12.13
CA LYS A 378 -10.38 -13.77 -12.16
C LYS A 378 -9.58 -12.52 -11.74
N ASN A 379 -9.77 -11.42 -12.47
CA ASN A 379 -9.13 -10.11 -12.26
C ASN A 379 -7.60 -10.08 -12.48
N THR A 380 -7.00 -11.06 -13.18
CA THR A 380 -5.56 -11.06 -13.48
C THR A 380 -5.12 -9.79 -14.22
N VAL A 381 -5.89 -9.33 -15.21
CA VAL A 381 -5.66 -8.06 -15.93
C VAL A 381 -6.96 -7.28 -15.98
N THR A 382 -7.07 -6.24 -15.17
CA THR A 382 -8.30 -5.42 -15.08
C THR A 382 -8.01 -3.94 -15.34
N GLY A 383 -8.91 -3.27 -16.05
CA GLY A 383 -8.88 -1.81 -16.21
C GLY A 383 -7.74 -1.26 -17.09
N CYS A 384 -7.15 -2.11 -17.94
CA CYS A 384 -6.09 -1.69 -18.87
C CYS A 384 -6.71 -1.05 -20.13
N ALA A 385 -7.10 0.22 -20.02
CA ALA A 385 -7.86 0.94 -21.05
C ALA A 385 -7.14 1.08 -22.40
N GLU A 386 -5.80 1.10 -22.39
CA GLU A 386 -4.98 1.24 -23.60
C GLU A 386 -4.55 -0.10 -24.22
N LEU A 387 -4.84 -1.22 -23.56
CA LEU A 387 -4.36 -2.53 -23.97
C LEU A 387 -5.06 -3.00 -25.24
N GLU A 388 -4.27 -3.21 -26.30
CA GLU A 388 -4.74 -3.64 -27.62
C GLU A 388 -4.43 -5.11 -27.91
N SER A 389 -3.33 -5.63 -27.35
CA SER A 389 -2.92 -7.02 -27.58
C SER A 389 -2.30 -7.69 -26.35
N VAL A 390 -2.52 -8.99 -26.20
CA VAL A 390 -1.94 -9.81 -25.12
C VAL A 390 -1.27 -11.05 -25.69
N TYR A 391 -0.10 -11.40 -25.17
CA TYR A 391 0.60 -12.65 -25.43
C TYR A 391 0.57 -13.53 -24.18
N VAL A 392 -0.19 -14.61 -24.27
CA VAL A 392 -0.19 -15.70 -23.29
C VAL A 392 0.81 -16.74 -23.77
N LEU A 393 1.81 -17.03 -22.94
CA LEU A 393 2.90 -17.93 -23.32
C LEU A 393 2.60 -19.41 -22.98
N PRO A 394 3.24 -20.35 -23.69
CA PRO A 394 3.11 -21.78 -23.40
C PRO A 394 3.49 -22.10 -21.95
N GLY A 395 2.66 -22.95 -21.33
CA GLY A 395 2.70 -23.21 -19.88
C GLY A 395 1.42 -22.76 -19.18
N THR A 396 0.73 -21.75 -19.72
CA THR A 396 -0.61 -21.35 -19.28
C THR A 396 -1.66 -22.33 -19.81
N LYS A 397 -2.40 -22.98 -18.91
CA LYS A 397 -3.35 -24.05 -19.24
C LYS A 397 -4.80 -23.57 -19.23
N VAL A 398 -5.16 -22.69 -18.30
CA VAL A 398 -6.54 -22.22 -18.15
C VAL A 398 -6.55 -20.70 -18.02
N ILE A 399 -7.46 -20.06 -18.76
CA ILE A 399 -7.85 -18.66 -18.56
C ILE A 399 -9.28 -18.68 -18.02
N GLU A 400 -9.44 -18.25 -16.77
CA GLU A 400 -10.73 -18.26 -16.10
C GLU A 400 -11.65 -17.13 -16.58
N ALA A 401 -12.95 -17.27 -16.30
CA ALA A 401 -13.92 -16.20 -16.51
C ALA A 401 -13.46 -14.91 -15.81
N TYR A 402 -13.57 -13.78 -16.51
CA TYR A 402 -13.15 -12.46 -16.03
C TYR A 402 -11.65 -12.34 -15.70
N ALA A 403 -10.78 -13.21 -16.24
CA ALA A 403 -9.34 -13.04 -16.09
C ALA A 403 -8.82 -11.74 -16.72
N PHE A 404 -9.44 -11.32 -17.82
CA PHE A 404 -9.25 -10.02 -18.45
C PHE A 404 -10.58 -9.26 -18.42
N GLU A 405 -10.61 -8.11 -17.76
CA GLU A 405 -11.83 -7.33 -17.56
C GLU A 405 -11.56 -5.84 -17.82
N ARG A 406 -12.54 -5.12 -18.38
CA ARG A 406 -12.46 -3.66 -18.63
C ARG A 406 -11.23 -3.24 -19.43
N CYS A 407 -10.97 -3.99 -20.51
CA CYS A 407 -9.89 -3.73 -21.46
C CYS A 407 -10.49 -3.37 -22.84
N PRO A 408 -11.20 -2.22 -22.99
CA PRO A 408 -12.08 -1.93 -24.12
C PRO A 408 -11.39 -1.88 -25.49
N LYS A 409 -10.07 -1.66 -25.53
CA LYS A 409 -9.28 -1.64 -26.78
C LYS A 409 -8.68 -2.99 -27.15
N LEU A 410 -8.83 -4.02 -26.30
CA LEU A 410 -8.21 -5.32 -26.50
C LEU A 410 -8.84 -6.00 -27.71
N ARG A 411 -8.05 -6.13 -28.78
CA ARG A 411 -8.49 -6.63 -30.10
C ARG A 411 -7.76 -7.90 -30.54
N THR A 412 -6.61 -8.23 -29.94
CA THR A 412 -5.86 -9.43 -30.36
C THR A 412 -5.29 -10.17 -29.17
N ILE A 413 -5.52 -11.48 -29.11
CA ILE A 413 -5.07 -12.32 -28.01
C ILE A 413 -4.34 -13.51 -28.61
N TYR A 414 -3.05 -13.59 -28.34
CA TYR A 414 -2.20 -14.70 -28.74
C TYR A 414 -2.15 -15.71 -27.60
N LEU A 415 -2.58 -16.95 -27.83
CA LEU A 415 -2.62 -17.98 -26.79
C LEU A 415 -2.12 -19.36 -27.26
N PRO A 416 -1.56 -20.19 -26.35
CA PRO A 416 -1.09 -21.52 -26.70
C PRO A 416 -2.20 -22.40 -27.28
N GLU A 417 -1.84 -23.33 -28.18
CA GLU A 417 -2.79 -24.27 -28.77
C GLU A 417 -3.59 -25.04 -27.70
N ASP A 418 -2.92 -25.42 -26.61
CA ASP A 418 -3.46 -26.23 -25.51
C ASP A 418 -4.10 -25.43 -24.37
N CYS A 419 -4.27 -24.11 -24.53
CA CYS A 419 -4.86 -23.25 -23.51
C CYS A 419 -6.39 -23.26 -23.57
N GLU A 420 -7.01 -23.68 -22.48
CA GLU A 420 -8.46 -23.60 -22.25
C GLU A 420 -8.86 -22.16 -21.89
N VAL A 421 -9.90 -21.65 -22.55
CA VAL A 421 -10.44 -20.31 -22.32
C VAL A 421 -11.88 -20.46 -21.86
N GLN A 422 -12.18 -20.06 -20.62
CA GLN A 422 -13.53 -20.10 -20.09
C GLN A 422 -14.41 -19.01 -20.70
N GLU A 423 -15.72 -19.24 -20.69
CA GLU A 423 -16.70 -18.24 -21.12
C GLU A 423 -16.56 -16.95 -20.30
N GLY A 424 -16.53 -15.81 -20.98
CA GLY A 424 -16.33 -14.50 -20.33
C GLY A 424 -14.90 -14.24 -19.84
N ALA A 425 -13.90 -15.05 -20.22
CA ALA A 425 -12.50 -14.82 -19.85
C ALA A 425 -11.96 -13.44 -20.25
N PHE A 426 -12.52 -12.86 -21.32
CA PHE A 426 -12.20 -11.53 -21.81
C PHE A 426 -13.49 -10.69 -21.83
N ALA A 427 -13.83 -10.08 -20.69
CA ALA A 427 -15.04 -9.28 -20.52
C ALA A 427 -14.77 -7.78 -20.74
N GLU A 428 -15.75 -7.03 -21.26
CA GLU A 428 -15.66 -5.58 -21.47
C GLU A 428 -14.43 -5.18 -22.33
N ARG A 429 -14.20 -5.95 -23.39
CA ARG A 429 -13.15 -5.85 -24.42
C ARG A 429 -13.68 -5.29 -25.73
N SER A 430 -12.82 -5.14 -26.75
CA SER A 430 -13.29 -4.76 -28.09
C SER A 430 -14.31 -5.78 -28.63
N LYS A 431 -15.26 -5.32 -29.45
CA LYS A 431 -16.18 -6.22 -30.17
C LYS A 431 -15.47 -7.01 -31.26
N ASP A 432 -14.37 -6.46 -31.78
CA ASP A 432 -13.57 -7.04 -32.87
C ASP A 432 -12.42 -7.91 -32.35
N VAL A 433 -12.54 -8.44 -31.13
CA VAL A 433 -11.47 -9.23 -30.50
C VAL A 433 -11.24 -10.54 -31.26
N GLN A 434 -9.98 -10.84 -31.56
CA GLN A 434 -9.55 -12.05 -32.25
C GLN A 434 -8.65 -12.91 -31.35
N LEU A 435 -8.94 -14.20 -31.31
CA LEU A 435 -8.10 -15.22 -30.68
C LEU A 435 -7.19 -15.87 -31.71
N VAL A 436 -5.87 -15.73 -31.54
CA VAL A 436 -4.85 -16.34 -32.40
C VAL A 436 -4.15 -17.44 -31.62
N ARG A 437 -4.28 -18.69 -32.08
CA ARG A 437 -3.63 -19.85 -31.44
C ARG A 437 -2.30 -20.19 -32.13
N GLY A 438 -1.28 -20.52 -31.35
CA GLY A 438 0.03 -20.89 -31.91
C GLY A 438 1.11 -21.23 -30.88
N ASP A 439 2.26 -21.66 -31.38
CA ASP A 439 3.47 -21.97 -30.60
C ASP A 439 4.28 -20.67 -30.39
N PHE A 440 3.78 -19.78 -29.52
CA PHE A 440 4.39 -18.48 -29.23
C PHE A 440 5.67 -18.58 -28.38
N THR A 441 6.37 -19.72 -28.38
CA THR A 441 7.63 -19.94 -27.64
C THR A 441 8.83 -19.19 -28.23
N GLY A 442 8.78 -18.78 -29.49
CA GLY A 442 9.96 -18.30 -30.22
C GLY A 442 11.02 -19.38 -30.46
N ILE A 443 10.75 -20.66 -30.12
CA ILE A 443 11.63 -21.79 -30.34
C ILE A 443 11.15 -22.52 -31.61
N ARG A 444 11.99 -22.57 -32.65
CA ARG A 444 11.70 -23.41 -33.83
C ARG A 444 11.55 -24.87 -33.37
N ARG A 445 10.35 -25.44 -33.47
CA ARG A 445 10.20 -26.91 -33.46
C ARG A 445 11.01 -27.47 -34.62
N VAL A 446 12.16 -28.07 -34.33
CA VAL A 446 12.84 -28.96 -35.27
C VAL A 446 11.93 -30.17 -35.41
N ARG A 447 11.20 -30.27 -36.52
CA ARG A 447 10.48 -31.50 -36.89
C ARG A 447 11.52 -32.62 -36.98
N ARG A 448 11.34 -33.67 -36.19
CA ARG A 448 12.00 -34.97 -36.42
C ARG A 448 11.26 -35.72 -37.51
#